data_AF-A0A1V4W5F7-F1
#
_entry.id   AF-A0A1V4W5F7-F1
#
_cell.length_a   1.000
_cell.length_b   1.000
_cell.length_c   1.000
_cell.angle_alpha   90.00
_cell.angle_beta   90.00
_cell.angle_gamma   90.00
#
_symmetry.space_group_name_H-M   'P 1'
#
loop_
_entity.id
_entity.type
_entity.pdbx_description
1 polymer ?
#
loop_
_entity_poly.entity_id
_entity_poly.type
_entity_poly.pdbx_seq_one_letter_code
_entity_poly.pdbx_strand_id
1 'polypeptide(L)' 'MYLDLVDKNVQVIVHRGKGKAYALTPITEADRYFSDPEITKRIAISLEQAERGELTTLPKEDIKKLLGI' A
#
# COMPACT_ATOMS: atom_id res chain seq x y z
N MET A 1 -2.54 25.22 6.60
CA MET A 1 -1.11 24.85 6.45
C MET A 1 -1.02 23.76 5.38
N TYR A 2 0.11 23.60 4.68
CA TYR A 2 0.21 22.61 3.59
C TYR A 2 -0.13 21.17 4.03
N LEU A 3 0.07 20.83 5.29
CA LEU A 3 -0.32 19.55 5.88
C LEU A 3 -1.86 19.36 5.90
N ASP A 4 -2.64 20.40 6.18
CA ASP A 4 -4.12 20.32 6.14
C ASP A 4 -4.67 20.03 4.74
N LEU A 5 -3.91 20.36 3.69
CA LEU A 5 -4.26 20.04 2.30
C LEU A 5 -3.96 18.57 2.01
N VAL A 6 -2.81 18.10 2.46
CA VAL A 6 -2.38 16.69 2.35
C VAL A 6 -3.36 15.77 3.09
N ASP A 7 -3.83 16.17 4.28
CA ASP A 7 -4.87 15.45 5.04
C ASP A 7 -6.23 15.40 4.32
N LYS A 8 -6.47 16.32 3.36
CA LYS A 8 -7.67 16.35 2.50
C LYS A 8 -7.45 15.63 1.16
N ASN A 9 -6.44 14.77 1.06
CA ASN A 9 -6.04 14.09 -0.17
C ASN A 9 -5.64 15.02 -1.33
N VAL A 10 -5.21 16.25 -1.03
CA VAL A 10 -4.67 17.16 -2.05
C VAL A 10 -3.18 16.91 -2.22
N GLN A 11 -2.75 16.68 -3.46
CA GLN A 11 -1.34 16.48 -3.78
C GLN A 11 -0.54 17.78 -3.63
N VAL A 12 0.48 17.77 -2.78
CA VAL A 12 1.38 18.90 -2.57
C VAL A 12 2.79 18.54 -3.01
N ILE A 13 3.35 19.32 -3.93
CA ILE A 13 4.72 19.17 -4.45
C ILE A 13 5.53 20.38 -4.04
N VAL A 14 6.63 20.15 -3.33
CA VAL A 14 7.57 21.19 -2.88
C VAL A 14 8.78 21.20 -3.80
N HIS A 15 8.94 22.29 -4.55
CA HIS A 15 10.13 22.53 -5.36
C HIS A 15 11.21 23.22 -4.51
N ARG A 16 12.34 22.55 -4.34
CA ARG A 16 13.56 23.14 -3.78
C ARG A 16 14.53 23.33 -4.94
N GLY A 17 14.92 24.57 -5.24
CA GLY A 17 15.76 24.90 -6.40
C GLY A 17 16.98 23.97 -6.59
N LYS A 18 17.55 23.98 -7.80
CA LYS A 18 18.51 22.96 -8.32
C LYS A 18 17.84 21.63 -8.71
N GLY A 19 16.63 21.69 -9.24
CA GLY A 19 15.95 20.52 -9.83
C GLY A 19 15.48 19.48 -8.80
N LYS A 20 15.34 19.84 -7.52
CA LYS A 20 14.84 18.92 -6.49
C LYS A 20 13.36 19.21 -6.24
N ALA A 21 12.53 18.18 -6.31
CA ALA A 21 11.12 18.27 -5.95
C ALA A 21 10.78 17.13 -4.99
N TYR A 22 9.89 17.39 -4.04
CA TYR A 22 9.45 16.44 -3.03
C TYR A 22 7.92 16.42 -2.99
N ALA A 23 7.33 15.23 -2.91
CA ALA A 23 5.89 15.08 -2.66
C ALA A 23 5.66 14.93 -1.15
N LEU A 24 4.67 15.65 -0.62
CA LEU A 24 4.16 15.43 0.73
C LEU A 24 2.98 14.46 0.65
N THR A 25 3.10 13.34 1.32
CA THR A 25 2.07 12.31 1.43
C THR A 25 1.84 12.04 2.92
N PRO A 26 0.59 11.98 3.41
CA PRO A 26 0.34 11.68 4.81
C PRO A 26 0.65 10.19 5.01
N ILE A 27 1.38 9.86 6.08
CA ILE A 27 1.62 8.47 6.44
C ILE A 27 0.47 8.03 7.34
N THR A 28 -0.38 7.14 6.82
CA THR A 28 -1.45 6.50 7.57
C THR A 28 -0.94 5.28 8.33
N GLU A 29 -1.77 4.70 9.21
CA GLU A 29 -1.43 3.43 9.87
C GLU A 29 -1.26 2.28 8.87
N ALA A 30 -2.01 2.30 7.77
CA ALA A 30 -1.85 1.32 6.69
C ALA A 30 -0.48 1.46 6.02
N ASP A 31 -0.01 2.69 5.76
CA ASP A 31 1.33 2.91 5.19
C ASP A 31 2.44 2.39 6.12
N ARG A 32 2.26 2.53 7.44
CA ARG A 32 3.18 1.93 8.43
C ARG A 32 3.14 0.42 8.42
N TYR A 33 1.95 -0.18 8.30
CA TYR A 33 1.79 -1.63 8.19
C TYR A 33 2.50 -2.18 6.95
N PHE A 34 2.36 -1.53 5.79
CA PHE A 34 3.05 -1.93 4.57
C PHE A 34 4.54 -1.57 4.53
N SER A 35 5.01 -0.73 5.45
CA SER A 35 6.44 -0.44 5.64
C SER A 35 7.16 -1.50 6.50
N ASP A 36 6.41 -2.42 7.13
CA ASP A 36 6.99 -3.53 7.87
C ASP A 36 7.73 -4.48 6.91
N PRO A 37 9.03 -4.76 7.15
CA PRO A 37 9.80 -5.67 6.32
C PRO A 37 9.20 -7.08 6.18
N GLU A 38 8.53 -7.59 7.21
CA GLU A 38 7.89 -8.91 7.19
C GLU A 38 6.67 -8.92 6.26
N ILE A 39 5.83 -7.88 6.33
CA ILE A 39 4.68 -7.71 5.45
C ILE A 39 5.13 -7.53 4.01
N THR A 40 6.14 -6.68 3.78
CA THR A 40 6.72 -6.47 2.45
C THR A 40 7.26 -7.76 1.86
N LYS A 41 7.99 -8.56 2.65
CA LYS A 41 8.51 -9.86 2.24
C LYS A 41 7.39 -10.84 1.90
N ARG A 42 6.33 -10.89 2.71
CA ARG A 42 5.18 -11.76 2.46
C ARG A 42 4.48 -11.41 1.15
N ILE A 43 4.28 -10.12 0.87
CA ILE A 43 3.68 -9.67 -0.39
C ILE A 43 4.54 -10.08 -1.58
N ALA A 44 5.86 -9.89 -1.49
CA ALA A 44 6.79 -10.31 -2.56
C ALA A 44 6.70 -11.82 -2.84
N ILE A 45 6.64 -12.65 -1.79
CA ILE A 45 6.46 -14.10 -1.93
C ILE A 45 5.11 -14.41 -2.60
N SER A 46 4.02 -13.77 -2.18
CA SER A 46 2.70 -13.99 -2.78
C SER A 46 2.64 -13.59 -4.25
N LEU A 47 3.39 -12.56 -4.67
CA LEU A 47 3.53 -12.19 -6.08
C LEU A 47 4.28 -13.26 -6.88
N GLU A 48 5.38 -13.79 -6.34
CA GLU A 48 6.13 -14.88 -6.98
C GLU A 48 5.29 -16.16 -7.11
N GLN A 49 4.50 -16.48 -6.08
CA GLN A 49 3.53 -17.58 -6.12
C GLN A 49 2.47 -17.36 -7.20
N ALA A 50 1.99 -16.12 -7.36
CA ALA A 50 1.06 -15.76 -8.41
C ALA A 50 1.63 -15.99 -9.81
N GLU A 51 2.89 -15.56 -10.04
CA GLU A 51 3.60 -15.76 -11.30
C GLU A 51 3.82 -17.25 -11.61
N ARG A 52 4.01 -18.08 -10.58
CA ARG A 52 4.14 -19.54 -10.70
C ARG A 52 2.81 -20.27 -10.84
N GLY A 53 1.68 -19.57 -10.75
CA GLY A 53 0.34 -20.15 -10.79
C GLY A 53 -0.06 -20.89 -9.50
N GLU A 54 0.65 -20.67 -8.39
CA GLU A 54 0.35 -21.19 -7.06
C GLU A 54 -0.79 -20.39 -6.40
N LEU A 55 -1.89 -20.20 -7.14
CA LEU A 55 -3.06 -19.44 -6.71
C LEU A 55 -4.24 -20.36 -6.47
N THR A 56 -5.05 -20.00 -5.49
CA THR A 56 -6.36 -20.64 -5.27
C THR A 56 -7.45 -19.65 -5.67
N THR A 57 -8.17 -19.96 -6.75
CA THR A 57 -9.35 -19.17 -7.15
C THR A 57 -10.53 -19.57 -6.27
N LEU A 58 -11.13 -18.58 -5.62
CA LEU A 58 -12.26 -18.79 -4.72
C LEU A 58 -13.49 -18.03 -5.24
N PRO A 59 -14.66 -18.68 -5.28
CA PRO A 59 -15.93 -17.99 -5.46
C PRO A 59 -16.14 -16.96 -4.35
N LYS A 60 -16.78 -15.83 -4.66
CA LYS A 60 -17.06 -14.77 -3.67
C LYS A 60 -17.84 -15.29 -2.46
N GLU A 61 -18.69 -16.29 -2.68
CA GLU A 61 -19.52 -16.93 -1.66
C GLU A 61 -18.70 -17.73 -0.63
N ASP A 62 -17.56 -18.28 -1.05
CA ASP A 62 -16.68 -19.10 -0.22
C ASP A 62 -15.68 -18.29 0.60
N ILE A 63 -15.52 -16.99 0.30
CA ILE A 63 -14.60 -16.09 1.03
C ILE A 63 -14.98 -16.04 2.51
N LYS A 64 -16.28 -15.95 2.83
CA LYS A 64 -16.76 -15.93 4.22
C LYS A 64 -16.39 -17.20 4.98
N LYS A 65 -16.58 -18.35 4.34
CA LYS A 65 -16.26 -19.66 4.90
C LYS A 65 -14.75 -19.83 5.14
N LEU A 66 -13.92 -19.29 4.26
CA LEU A 66 -12.47 -19.36 4.39
C LEU A 66 -11.92 -18.39 5.45
N LEU A 67 -12.54 -17.22 5.60
CA LEU A 67 -12.17 -16.21 6.60
C LEU A 67 -12.80 -16.46 7.98
N GLY A 68 -13.74 -17.41 8.10
CA GLY A 68 -14.39 -17.77 9.36
C GLY A 68 -15.31 -16.68 9.92
N ILE A 69 -15.91 -15.86 9.04
CA ILE A 69 -16.77 -14.71 9.38
C ILE A 69 -18.13 -14.75 8.68
#